data_AF-A0A813JI42-F1
#
_entry.id   AF-A0A813JI42-F1
#
_cell.length_a   1.000
_cell.length_b   1.000
_cell.length_c   1.000
_cell.angle_alpha   90.00
_cell.angle_beta   90.00
_cell.angle_gamma   90.00
#
_symmetry.space_group_name_H-M   'P 1'
#
loop_
_entity.id
_entity.type
_entity.pdbx_description
1 polymer ?
#
loop_
_entity_poly.entity_id
_entity_poly.type
_entity_poly.pdbx_seq_one_letter_code
_entity_poly.pdbx_strand_id
1 'polypeptide(L)'
;MGKDEFQKQTAGLQGFAATVEYRAVAEVDGSSMMTGECTAYLAHVLRTLSGQGVADYTIFVHDDGPRHIRLAMLGLVTKALVSGTYKVPFLHLSHERYPSFRTPCLKEVYQRVFGEELEGRLGTYCCSHFVVSRERIEAHDVGFYERLRDLVSDAPYSQDRGGSCKVSTKPCYVMEFLWHRVFGEPADMPPRAENGMLPLALRYEGGRASQLPSPLKVAPYMAVFQPGRYSRPPALNSLNGFH
;
A
#
# COMPACT_ATOMS: atom_id res chain seq x y z
N MET A 1 4.16 13.70 3.49
CA MET A 1 3.75 14.35 2.22
C MET A 1 2.82 15.52 2.54
N GLY A 2 3.08 16.70 1.96
CA GLY A 2 2.18 17.86 2.09
C GLY A 2 0.97 17.72 1.15
N LYS A 3 -0.13 18.42 1.47
CA LYS A 3 -1.37 18.41 0.65
C LYS A 3 -1.09 18.77 -0.82
N ASP A 4 -0.26 19.76 -1.08
CA ASP A 4 0.07 20.22 -2.43
C ASP A 4 0.82 19.16 -3.25
N GLU A 5 1.74 18.43 -2.60
CA GLU A 5 2.48 17.35 -3.24
C GLU A 5 1.55 16.19 -3.57
N PHE A 6 0.66 15.82 -2.65
CA PHE A 6 -0.36 14.81 -2.92
C PHE A 6 -1.28 15.21 -4.08
N GLN A 7 -1.73 16.47 -4.11
CA GLN A 7 -2.54 16.99 -5.20
C GLN A 7 -1.80 16.96 -6.54
N LYS A 8 -0.50 17.34 -6.57
CA LYS A 8 0.33 17.23 -7.78
C LYS A 8 0.46 15.79 -8.25
N GLN A 9 0.70 14.86 -7.34
CA GLN A 9 0.84 13.43 -7.67
C GLN A 9 -0.50 12.79 -8.11
N THR A 10 -1.64 13.39 -7.73
CA THR A 10 -2.99 12.90 -8.07
C THR A 10 -3.69 13.73 -9.15
N ALA A 11 -3.04 14.75 -9.73
CA ALA A 11 -3.66 15.68 -10.70
C ALA A 11 -4.25 14.99 -11.95
N GLY A 12 -3.77 13.80 -12.30
CA GLY A 12 -4.33 12.97 -13.39
C GLY A 12 -5.67 12.31 -13.07
N LEU A 13 -6.14 12.38 -11.82
CA LEU A 13 -7.41 11.82 -11.36
C LEU A 13 -8.48 12.92 -11.34
N GLN A 14 -9.12 13.16 -12.48
CA GLN A 14 -10.21 14.14 -12.58
C GLN A 14 -11.27 13.92 -11.49
N GLY A 15 -11.60 14.99 -10.76
CA GLY A 15 -12.60 14.99 -9.69
C GLY A 15 -12.12 14.48 -8.33
N PHE A 16 -10.96 13.83 -8.24
CA PHE A 16 -10.47 13.20 -7.01
C PHE A 16 -10.31 14.20 -5.85
N ALA A 17 -9.68 15.35 -6.12
CA ALA A 17 -9.44 16.36 -5.09
C ALA A 17 -10.73 17.02 -4.56
N ALA A 18 -11.83 16.98 -5.32
CA ALA A 18 -13.12 17.53 -4.89
C ALA A 18 -13.92 16.57 -4.01
N THR A 19 -13.59 15.27 -4.04
CA THR A 19 -14.33 14.20 -3.34
C THR A 19 -13.60 13.63 -2.13
N VAL A 20 -12.35 14.05 -1.89
CA VAL A 20 -11.50 13.48 -0.84
C VAL A 20 -11.18 14.55 0.20
N GLU A 21 -11.59 14.32 1.44
CA GLU A 21 -11.10 15.09 2.58
C GLU A 21 -9.67 14.62 2.92
N TYR A 22 -8.68 15.46 2.66
CA TYR A 22 -7.31 15.21 3.09
C TYR A 22 -7.17 15.54 4.58
N ARG A 23 -6.84 14.53 5.40
CA ARG A 23 -6.46 14.71 6.80
C ARG A 23 -5.00 14.28 7.00
N ALA A 24 -4.13 15.23 7.30
CA ALA A 24 -2.83 14.90 7.84
C ALA A 24 -3.03 14.30 9.24
N VAL A 25 -2.59 13.06 9.43
CA VAL A 25 -2.61 12.42 10.75
C VAL A 25 -1.23 12.67 11.37
N ALA A 26 -1.17 13.71 12.20
CA ALA A 26 -0.02 14.26 12.92
C ALA A 26 0.96 15.11 12.09
N GLU A 27 0.93 16.43 12.30
CA GLU A 27 2.20 17.13 12.55
C GLU A 27 2.59 16.72 13.96
N VAL A 28 3.56 15.82 14.08
CA VAL A 28 4.07 15.39 15.39
C VAL A 28 4.78 16.61 15.98
N ASP A 29 4.14 17.26 16.97
CA ASP A 29 4.84 18.13 17.93
C ASP A 29 6.09 17.37 18.34
N GLY A 30 7.28 17.95 18.18
CA GLY A 30 8.59 17.28 18.05
C GLY A 30 9.06 16.32 19.15
N SER A 31 8.19 15.79 20.01
CA SER A 31 8.43 14.76 21.00
C SER A 31 7.90 13.37 20.57
N SER A 32 8.84 12.53 20.15
CA SER A 32 8.89 11.08 20.46
C SER A 32 7.95 10.07 19.78
N MET A 33 6.92 10.45 19.02
CA MET A 33 6.18 9.42 18.26
C MET A 33 7.00 8.93 17.07
N MET A 34 7.28 7.62 17.03
CA MET A 34 7.93 6.95 15.90
C MET A 34 7.15 7.28 14.61
N THR A 35 7.82 7.89 13.64
CA THR A 35 7.25 8.52 12.43
C THR A 35 6.82 7.51 11.35
N GLY A 36 6.59 6.25 11.72
CA GLY A 36 6.11 5.24 10.78
C GLY A 36 4.65 5.46 10.41
N GLU A 37 4.24 4.98 9.25
CA GLU A 37 2.83 5.03 8.82
C GLU A 37 1.90 4.28 9.79
N CYS A 38 2.41 3.24 10.47
CA CYS A 38 1.60 2.44 11.38
C CYS A 38 1.06 3.24 12.58
N THR A 39 1.90 4.10 13.18
CA THR A 39 1.47 4.93 14.33
C THR A 39 0.42 5.93 13.89
N ALA A 40 0.60 6.54 12.71
CA ALA A 40 -0.40 7.45 12.13
C ALA A 40 -1.72 6.73 11.83
N TYR A 41 -1.68 5.52 11.27
CA TYR A 41 -2.90 4.77 10.96
C TYR A 41 -3.66 4.37 12.23
N LEU A 42 -2.94 3.89 13.25
CA LEU A 42 -3.52 3.51 14.53
C LEU A 42 -4.08 4.73 15.27
N ALA A 43 -3.38 5.86 15.27
CA ALA A 43 -3.89 7.11 15.82
C ALA A 43 -5.19 7.56 15.14
N HIS A 44 -5.29 7.41 13.82
CA HIS A 44 -6.53 7.66 13.09
C HIS A 44 -7.66 6.73 13.55
N VAL A 45 -7.42 5.42 13.53
CA VAL A 45 -8.42 4.40 13.91
C VAL A 45 -8.94 4.63 15.32
N LEU A 46 -8.03 4.77 16.29
CA LEU A 46 -8.38 5.03 17.70
C LEU A 46 -9.23 6.30 17.84
N ARG A 47 -8.83 7.40 17.22
CA ARG A 47 -9.59 8.66 17.26
C ARG A 47 -10.99 8.50 16.66
N THR A 48 -11.13 7.74 15.57
CA THR A 48 -12.45 7.50 14.95
C THR A 48 -13.36 6.62 15.80
N LEU A 49 -12.81 5.59 16.45
CA LEU A 49 -13.56 4.71 17.34
C LEU A 49 -13.97 5.41 18.65
N SER A 50 -13.15 6.34 19.17
CA SER A 50 -13.44 7.03 20.44
C SER A 50 -14.45 8.18 20.35
N GLY A 51 -15.05 8.47 19.18
CA GLY A 51 -16.16 9.42 19.12
C GLY A 51 -16.29 10.27 17.86
N GLN A 52 -15.40 10.15 16.86
CA GLN A 52 -15.58 10.86 15.58
C GLN A 52 -16.45 10.08 14.58
N GLY A 53 -16.69 8.79 14.84
CA GLY A 53 -17.32 7.89 13.90
C GLY A 53 -16.33 7.42 12.83
N VAL A 54 -16.48 6.17 12.41
CA VAL A 54 -15.67 5.56 11.35
C VAL A 54 -16.35 5.81 10.01
N ALA A 55 -15.60 6.19 8.98
CA ALA A 55 -16.13 6.36 7.62
C ALA A 55 -16.52 5.00 7.02
N ASP A 56 -17.46 4.98 6.06
CA ASP A 56 -17.87 3.73 5.39
C ASP A 56 -16.69 2.97 4.79
N TYR A 57 -15.72 3.72 4.24
CA TYR A 57 -14.42 3.23 3.83
C TYR A 57 -13.33 4.25 4.18
N THR A 58 -12.19 3.74 4.63
CA THR A 58 -10.98 4.54 4.88
C THR A 58 -9.88 4.09 3.93
N ILE A 59 -9.19 5.06 3.30
CA ILE A 59 -8.04 4.82 2.44
C ILE A 59 -6.78 5.21 3.20
N PHE A 60 -5.89 4.25 3.41
CA PHE A 60 -4.61 4.44 4.07
C PHE A 60 -3.48 4.50 3.04
N VAL A 61 -2.73 5.61 3.01
CA VAL A 61 -1.61 5.85 2.09
C VAL A 61 -0.51 6.62 2.83
N HIS A 62 0.75 6.16 2.75
CA HIS A 62 1.91 6.91 3.23
C HIS A 62 2.59 7.71 2.10
N ASP A 63 3.60 8.49 2.45
CA ASP A 63 4.10 9.61 1.65
C ASP A 63 4.76 9.22 0.31
N ASP A 64 5.37 8.05 0.20
CA ASP A 64 5.90 7.54 -1.07
C ASP A 64 4.87 6.70 -1.89
N GLY A 65 3.59 6.75 -1.51
CA GLY A 65 2.53 5.91 -2.07
C GLY A 65 2.44 5.88 -3.59
N PRO A 66 2.61 6.99 -4.33
CA PRO A 66 2.58 6.95 -5.79
C PRO A 66 3.71 6.16 -6.46
N ARG A 67 4.76 5.76 -5.72
CA ARG A 67 5.75 4.79 -6.20
C ARG A 67 5.26 3.36 -6.10
N HIS A 68 4.37 3.08 -5.16
CA HIS A 68 3.88 1.74 -4.82
C HIS A 68 2.46 1.45 -5.33
N ILE A 69 1.67 2.48 -5.58
CA ILE A 69 0.29 2.39 -6.05
C ILE A 69 0.21 2.68 -7.55
N ARG A 70 -0.63 1.93 -8.27
CA ARG A 70 -1.02 2.31 -9.64
C ARG A 70 -2.10 3.38 -9.55
N LEU A 71 -1.81 4.61 -9.98
CA LEU A 71 -2.79 5.71 -9.91
C LEU A 71 -4.13 5.37 -10.60
N ALA A 72 -4.12 4.60 -11.69
CA ALA A 72 -5.33 4.12 -12.34
C ALA A 72 -6.20 3.24 -11.42
N MET A 73 -5.58 2.40 -10.57
CA MET A 73 -6.28 1.59 -9.57
C MET A 73 -6.94 2.50 -8.53
N LEU A 74 -6.18 3.46 -7.98
CA LEU A 74 -6.72 4.43 -7.02
C LEU A 74 -7.91 5.21 -7.63
N GLY A 75 -7.76 5.70 -8.86
CA GLY A 75 -8.82 6.40 -9.57
C GLY A 75 -10.08 5.56 -9.78
N LEU A 76 -9.92 4.28 -10.13
CA LEU A 76 -11.05 3.35 -10.28
C LEU A 76 -11.77 3.11 -8.95
N VAL A 77 -11.01 2.85 -7.89
CA VAL A 77 -11.52 2.67 -6.52
C VAL A 77 -12.30 3.90 -6.06
N THR A 78 -11.74 5.11 -6.21
CA THR A 78 -12.43 6.33 -5.80
C THR A 78 -13.69 6.59 -6.59
N LYS A 79 -13.69 6.34 -7.92
CA LYS A 79 -14.92 6.43 -8.72
C LYS A 79 -15.98 5.43 -8.28
N ALA A 80 -15.58 4.21 -7.92
CA ALA A 80 -16.49 3.20 -7.40
C ALA A 80 -17.07 3.60 -6.02
N LEU A 81 -16.26 4.20 -5.15
CA LEU A 81 -16.70 4.74 -3.85
C LEU A 81 -17.71 5.88 -4.04
N VAL A 82 -17.37 6.88 -4.87
CA VAL A 82 -18.23 8.05 -5.14
C VAL A 82 -19.56 7.64 -5.79
N SER A 83 -19.56 6.60 -6.63
CA SER A 83 -20.79 6.06 -7.24
C SER A 83 -21.58 5.10 -6.35
N GLY A 84 -21.09 4.77 -5.14
CA GLY A 84 -21.74 3.81 -4.23
C GLY A 84 -21.68 2.35 -4.70
N THR A 85 -20.88 2.05 -5.74
CA THR A 85 -20.76 0.71 -6.33
C THR A 85 -19.63 -0.12 -5.72
N TYR A 86 -18.75 0.48 -4.93
CA TYR A 86 -17.67 -0.22 -4.23
C TYR A 86 -18.20 -1.06 -3.06
N LYS A 87 -17.87 -2.36 -3.05
CA LYS A 87 -18.33 -3.36 -2.06
C LYS A 87 -17.20 -4.25 -1.52
N VAL A 88 -15.95 -3.90 -1.76
CA VAL A 88 -14.79 -4.72 -1.34
C VAL A 88 -14.37 -4.33 0.07
N PRO A 89 -14.51 -5.21 1.09
CA PRO A 89 -14.26 -4.83 2.49
C PRO A 89 -12.80 -4.48 2.78
N PHE A 90 -11.86 -5.10 2.07
CA PHE A 90 -10.44 -4.79 2.16
C PHE A 90 -9.77 -4.94 0.80
N LEU A 91 -8.94 -3.97 0.41
CA LEU A 91 -8.21 -3.98 -0.86
C LEU A 91 -6.82 -3.37 -0.70
N HIS A 92 -5.78 -4.16 -0.94
CA HIS A 92 -4.45 -3.60 -1.17
C HIS A 92 -4.40 -2.78 -2.47
N LEU A 93 -3.94 -1.54 -2.35
CA LEU A 93 -3.69 -0.62 -3.46
C LEU A 93 -2.29 -0.77 -4.06
N SER A 94 -1.35 -1.30 -3.28
CA SER A 94 0.02 -1.56 -3.72
C SER A 94 0.09 -2.61 -4.82
N HIS A 95 1.03 -2.47 -5.76
CA HIS A 95 1.16 -3.40 -6.88
C HIS A 95 2.25 -4.46 -6.72
N GLU A 96 3.10 -4.37 -5.69
CA GLU A 96 4.17 -5.34 -5.46
C GLU A 96 3.68 -6.45 -4.50
N ARG A 97 3.70 -7.69 -4.99
CA ARG A 97 3.25 -8.88 -4.26
C ARG A 97 4.45 -9.66 -3.74
N TYR A 98 4.32 -10.17 -2.52
CA TYR A 98 5.24 -11.09 -1.87
C TYR A 98 4.54 -12.44 -1.68
N PRO A 99 4.81 -13.44 -2.54
CA PRO A 99 4.18 -14.77 -2.43
C PRO A 99 4.51 -15.52 -1.13
N SER A 100 5.62 -15.15 -0.49
CA SER A 100 6.00 -15.64 0.84
C SER A 100 6.89 -14.58 1.48
N PHE A 101 6.31 -13.75 2.33
CA PHE A 101 7.06 -12.83 3.17
C PHE A 101 7.74 -13.61 4.29
N ARG A 102 9.06 -13.42 4.44
CA ARG A 102 9.87 -14.10 5.46
C ARG A 102 10.82 -13.09 6.07
N THR A 103 10.73 -12.95 7.38
CA THR A 103 11.70 -12.22 8.19
C THR A 103 11.80 -12.90 9.56
N PRO A 104 12.97 -12.92 10.23
CA PRO A 104 13.10 -13.54 11.55
C PRO A 104 12.11 -13.00 12.59
N CYS A 105 11.64 -11.75 12.47
CA CYS A 105 10.65 -11.17 13.37
C CYS A 105 9.21 -11.63 13.12
N LEU A 106 8.89 -12.20 11.96
CA LEU A 106 7.50 -12.32 11.51
C LEU A 106 6.65 -13.10 12.51
N LYS A 107 7.14 -14.26 12.96
CA LYS A 107 6.43 -15.12 13.90
C LYS A 107 6.16 -14.43 15.23
N GLU A 108 7.18 -13.76 15.78
CA GLU A 108 7.04 -13.10 17.07
C GLU A 108 6.11 -11.88 17.00
N VAL A 109 6.19 -11.05 15.95
CA VAL A 109 5.22 -9.96 15.76
C VAL A 109 3.80 -10.52 15.58
N TYR A 110 3.64 -11.54 14.74
CA TYR A 110 2.35 -12.18 14.50
C TYR A 110 1.74 -12.71 15.81
N GLN A 111 2.51 -13.44 16.62
CA GLN A 111 2.10 -13.96 17.91
C GLN A 111 1.70 -12.83 18.89
N ARG A 112 2.43 -11.70 18.91
CA ARG A 112 2.10 -10.56 19.78
C ARG A 112 0.83 -9.83 19.33
N VAL A 113 0.59 -9.73 18.01
CA VAL A 113 -0.59 -9.06 17.45
C VAL A 113 -1.85 -9.92 17.62
N PHE A 114 -1.76 -11.21 17.30
CA PHE A 114 -2.94 -12.08 17.19
C PHE A 114 -3.12 -13.07 18.34
N GLY A 115 -2.09 -13.28 19.17
CA GLY A 115 -2.12 -14.28 20.25
C GLY A 115 -2.06 -15.73 19.76
N GLU A 116 -1.75 -15.96 18.48
CA GLU A 116 -1.66 -17.27 17.84
C GLU A 116 -0.39 -17.39 16.98
N GLU A 117 0.06 -18.62 16.76
CA GLU A 117 1.21 -18.89 15.90
C GLU A 117 0.83 -18.76 14.42
N LEU A 118 1.74 -18.26 13.60
CA LEU A 118 1.53 -18.20 12.16
C LEU A 118 1.59 -19.62 11.56
N GLU A 119 0.44 -20.13 11.14
CA GLU A 119 0.36 -21.38 10.36
C GLU A 119 0.63 -21.12 8.88
N GLY A 120 1.53 -21.91 8.28
CA GLY A 120 1.82 -21.84 6.84
C GLY A 120 2.69 -20.65 6.43
N ARG A 121 2.30 -19.97 5.34
CA ARG A 121 3.03 -18.85 4.75
C ARG A 121 2.22 -17.56 4.85
N LEU A 122 2.91 -16.42 4.96
CA LEU A 122 2.30 -15.10 4.76
C LEU A 122 2.50 -14.67 3.31
N GLY A 123 1.43 -14.66 2.52
CA GLY A 123 1.43 -14.24 1.12
C GLY A 123 0.57 -12.99 0.95
N THR A 124 1.15 -11.86 0.56
CA THR A 124 0.42 -10.58 0.57
C THR A 124 1.01 -9.52 -0.37
N TYR A 125 0.45 -8.32 -0.38
CA TYR A 125 0.98 -7.13 -1.06
C TYR A 125 1.63 -6.19 -0.05
N CYS A 126 2.76 -5.57 -0.40
CA CYS A 126 3.54 -4.75 0.54
C CYS A 126 3.08 -3.29 0.66
N CYS A 127 3.79 -2.55 1.50
CA CYS A 127 3.77 -1.09 1.66
C CYS A 127 2.47 -0.50 2.21
N SER A 128 1.74 -1.16 3.11
CA SER A 128 0.70 -0.50 3.93
C SER A 128 -0.35 0.36 3.18
N HIS A 129 -0.55 0.21 1.87
CA HIS A 129 -1.51 1.00 1.10
C HIS A 129 -2.75 0.17 0.83
N PHE A 130 -3.88 0.55 1.44
CA PHE A 130 -5.10 -0.22 1.33
C PHE A 130 -6.35 0.64 1.54
N VAL A 131 -7.47 0.09 1.08
CA VAL A 131 -8.83 0.52 1.44
C VAL A 131 -9.39 -0.49 2.42
N VAL A 132 -10.07 -0.04 3.45
CA VAL A 132 -10.75 -0.90 4.42
C VAL A 132 -12.14 -0.34 4.73
N SER A 133 -13.13 -1.21 4.90
CA SER A 133 -14.49 -0.82 5.28
C SER A 133 -14.61 -0.52 6.77
N ARG A 134 -15.62 0.26 7.12
CA ARG A 134 -16.05 0.51 8.51
C ARG A 134 -16.17 -0.78 9.31
N GLU A 135 -16.90 -1.76 8.77
CA GLU A 135 -17.16 -3.04 9.42
C GLU A 135 -15.86 -3.76 9.82
N ARG A 136 -14.83 -3.74 8.96
CA ARG A 136 -13.54 -4.36 9.27
C ARG A 136 -12.77 -3.60 10.35
N ILE A 137 -12.87 -2.27 10.38
CA ILE A 137 -12.28 -1.45 11.46
C ILE A 137 -12.99 -1.74 12.78
N GLU A 138 -14.32 -1.77 12.78
CA GLU A 138 -15.15 -1.98 13.97
C GLU A 138 -15.20 -3.45 14.45
N ALA A 139 -14.71 -4.40 13.65
CA ALA A 139 -14.62 -5.82 14.02
C ALA A 139 -13.67 -6.09 15.20
N HIS A 140 -12.83 -5.12 15.55
CA HIS A 140 -11.95 -5.16 16.71
C HIS A 140 -12.33 -4.06 17.70
N ASP A 141 -12.23 -4.38 18.99
CA ASP A 141 -12.40 -3.39 20.06
C ASP A 141 -11.24 -2.37 20.07
N VAL A 142 -11.47 -1.24 20.76
CA VAL A 142 -10.45 -0.20 20.94
C VAL A 142 -9.17 -0.75 21.57
N GLY A 143 -9.31 -1.66 22.54
CA GLY A 143 -8.17 -2.25 23.26
C GLY A 143 -7.25 -3.06 22.36
N PHE A 144 -7.77 -3.70 21.31
CA PHE A 144 -6.97 -4.35 20.28
C PHE A 144 -6.05 -3.33 19.59
N TYR A 145 -6.60 -2.22 19.10
CA TYR A 145 -5.81 -1.18 18.44
C TYR A 145 -4.83 -0.47 19.38
N GLU A 146 -5.16 -0.32 20.65
CA GLU A 146 -4.23 0.22 21.66
C GLU A 146 -3.02 -0.71 21.85
N ARG A 147 -3.24 -2.02 21.99
CA ARG A 147 -2.14 -2.99 22.05
C ARG A 147 -1.25 -2.97 20.80
N LEU A 148 -1.85 -2.82 19.62
CA LEU A 148 -1.10 -2.66 18.37
C LEU A 148 -0.28 -1.37 18.37
N ARG A 149 -0.85 -0.26 18.84
CA ARG A 149 -0.16 1.04 18.97
C ARG A 149 1.04 0.92 19.90
N ASP A 150 0.84 0.30 21.06
CA ASP A 150 1.89 0.13 22.07
C ASP A 150 3.01 -0.76 21.50
N LEU A 151 2.65 -1.88 20.86
CA LEU A 151 3.61 -2.75 20.16
C LEU A 151 4.48 -1.99 19.15
N VAL A 152 3.88 -1.11 18.32
CA VAL A 152 4.65 -0.36 17.32
C VAL A 152 5.41 0.82 17.91
N SER A 153 4.94 1.41 19.00
CA SER A 153 5.53 2.61 19.61
C SER A 153 6.67 2.28 20.56
N ASP A 154 6.61 1.15 21.26
CA ASP A 154 7.61 0.73 22.26
C ASP A 154 8.89 0.17 21.65
N ALA A 155 8.91 -0.07 20.34
CA ALA A 155 10.08 -0.57 19.64
C ALA A 155 11.14 0.53 19.47
N PRO A 156 12.38 0.38 19.98
CA PRO A 156 13.48 1.27 19.64
C PRO A 156 13.64 1.44 18.14
N TYR A 157 13.61 2.70 17.69
CA TYR A 157 13.91 3.08 16.33
C TYR A 157 15.35 2.68 15.98
N SER A 158 15.52 1.80 15.00
CA SER A 158 16.83 1.43 14.45
C SER A 158 16.93 1.84 12.98
N GLN A 159 17.99 2.56 12.65
CA GLN A 159 18.36 2.90 11.27
C GLN A 159 19.15 1.79 10.57
N ASP A 160 19.46 0.69 11.28
CA ASP A 160 20.33 -0.36 10.75
C ASP A 160 19.69 -1.05 9.54
N ARG A 161 20.39 -1.03 8.40
CA ARG A 161 19.94 -1.72 7.19
C ARG A 161 20.35 -3.20 7.26
N GLY A 162 19.40 -4.07 7.61
CA GLY A 162 19.51 -5.52 7.48
C GLY A 162 20.21 -6.25 8.62
N GLY A 163 19.86 -7.52 8.82
CA GLY A 163 20.71 -8.51 9.48
C GLY A 163 20.16 -9.18 10.74
N SER A 164 19.64 -8.42 11.70
CA SER A 164 19.05 -9.01 12.91
C SER A 164 17.67 -8.42 13.16
N CYS A 165 16.64 -9.17 12.78
CA CYS A 165 15.29 -8.76 13.10
C CYS A 165 15.02 -9.14 14.57
N LYS A 166 15.30 -8.22 15.48
CA LYS A 166 14.72 -8.25 16.83
C LYS A 166 13.38 -7.55 16.74
N VAL A 167 12.29 -8.16 17.20
CA VAL A 167 10.95 -7.54 17.17
C VAL A 167 10.93 -6.16 17.79
N SER A 168 11.79 -5.94 18.78
CA SER A 168 12.00 -4.63 19.39
C SER A 168 12.47 -3.54 18.43
N THR A 169 12.93 -3.82 17.21
CA THR A 169 13.57 -2.77 16.37
C THR A 169 12.73 -2.29 15.19
N LYS A 170 11.80 -3.11 14.69
CA LYS A 170 11.08 -2.83 13.42
C LYS A 170 9.66 -3.42 13.34
N PRO A 171 8.78 -3.25 14.34
CA PRO A 171 7.42 -3.79 14.29
C PRO A 171 6.61 -3.18 13.15
N CYS A 172 6.76 -1.89 12.84
CA CYS A 172 6.00 -1.25 11.77
C CYS A 172 6.31 -1.85 10.38
N TYR A 173 7.58 -2.18 10.11
CA TYR A 173 7.98 -2.88 8.88
C TYR A 173 7.32 -4.27 8.75
N VAL A 174 7.08 -4.99 9.85
CA VAL A 174 6.36 -6.27 9.78
C VAL A 174 4.86 -6.02 9.63
N MET A 175 4.33 -5.01 10.32
CA MET A 175 2.93 -4.60 10.24
C MET A 175 2.50 -4.24 8.83
N GLU A 176 3.39 -3.71 7.98
CA GLU A 176 3.07 -3.39 6.58
C GLU A 176 2.54 -4.61 5.79
N PHE A 177 2.95 -5.82 6.20
CA PHE A 177 2.51 -7.09 5.63
C PHE A 177 1.35 -7.73 6.41
N LEU A 178 0.99 -7.22 7.59
CA LEU A 178 -0.04 -7.81 8.46
C LEU A 178 -1.37 -7.04 8.46
N TRP A 179 -1.44 -5.85 7.86
CA TRP A 179 -2.68 -5.06 7.84
C TRP A 179 -3.89 -5.83 7.30
N HIS A 180 -3.72 -6.64 6.25
CA HIS A 180 -4.81 -7.47 5.74
C HIS A 180 -5.35 -8.44 6.80
N ARG A 181 -4.45 -9.09 7.56
CA ARG A 181 -4.81 -10.02 8.63
C ARG A 181 -5.47 -9.30 9.81
N VAL A 182 -4.99 -8.09 10.13
CA VAL A 182 -5.62 -7.16 11.09
C VAL A 182 -7.07 -6.84 10.68
N PHE A 183 -7.37 -6.77 9.39
CA PHE A 183 -8.71 -6.50 8.88
C PHE A 183 -9.45 -7.74 8.38
N GLY A 184 -9.07 -8.92 8.89
CA GLY A 184 -9.83 -10.16 8.71
C GLY A 184 -9.66 -10.88 7.37
N GLU A 185 -8.61 -10.56 6.61
CA GLU A 185 -8.22 -11.32 5.42
C GLU A 185 -7.28 -12.50 5.78
N PRO A 186 -7.21 -13.56 4.96
CA PRO A 186 -6.34 -14.70 5.22
C PRO A 186 -4.85 -14.34 5.10
N ALA A 187 -4.00 -15.00 5.89
CA ALA A 187 -2.55 -14.80 5.90
C ALA A 187 -1.88 -15.07 4.54
N ASP A 188 -2.39 -16.03 3.77
CA ASP A 188 -1.98 -16.31 2.39
C ASP A 188 -3.05 -15.82 1.42
N MET A 189 -2.96 -14.55 1.02
CA MET A 189 -3.87 -13.97 0.06
C MET A 189 -3.58 -14.48 -1.36
N PRO A 190 -4.62 -14.79 -2.15
CA PRO A 190 -4.44 -15.14 -3.57
C PRO A 190 -3.87 -13.96 -4.36
N PRO A 191 -3.25 -14.20 -5.54
CA PRO A 191 -2.99 -13.15 -6.51
C PRO A 191 -4.27 -12.35 -6.81
N ARG A 192 -4.14 -11.03 -6.99
CA ARG A 192 -5.28 -10.13 -7.22
C ARG A 192 -6.03 -10.52 -8.48
N ALA A 193 -5.33 -10.98 -9.52
CA ALA A 193 -5.95 -11.49 -10.74
C ALA A 193 -6.81 -12.75 -10.52
N GLU A 194 -6.47 -13.56 -9.52
CA GLU A 194 -7.13 -14.83 -9.20
C GLU A 194 -8.16 -14.70 -8.05
N ASN A 195 -8.21 -13.54 -7.39
CA ASN A 195 -9.11 -13.32 -6.28
C ASN A 195 -10.58 -13.18 -6.76
N GLY A 196 -11.33 -14.27 -6.63
CA GLY A 196 -12.74 -14.36 -7.00
C GLY A 196 -13.67 -13.39 -6.24
N MET A 197 -13.24 -12.85 -5.09
CA MET A 197 -14.02 -11.90 -4.30
C MET A 197 -13.94 -10.46 -4.85
N LEU A 198 -12.98 -10.17 -5.72
CA LEU A 198 -12.83 -8.83 -6.30
C LEU A 198 -13.71 -8.67 -7.54
N PRO A 199 -14.29 -7.47 -7.77
CA PRO A 199 -14.84 -7.09 -9.07
C PRO A 199 -13.80 -7.27 -10.19
N LEU A 200 -14.24 -7.67 -11.39
CA LEU A 200 -13.35 -7.93 -12.53
C LEU A 200 -12.39 -6.76 -12.83
N ALA A 201 -12.89 -5.53 -12.74
CA ALA A 201 -12.09 -4.33 -12.98
C ALA A 201 -10.93 -4.13 -11.97
N LEU A 202 -11.00 -4.77 -10.81
CA LEU A 202 -9.95 -4.76 -9.78
C LEU A 202 -9.05 -6.00 -9.86
N ARG A 203 -9.36 -7.01 -10.69
CA ARG A 203 -8.55 -8.23 -10.86
C ARG A 203 -7.39 -7.99 -11.82
N TYR A 204 -6.32 -7.39 -11.32
CA TYR A 204 -5.11 -7.12 -12.09
C TYR A 204 -3.85 -7.50 -11.31
N GLU A 205 -2.97 -8.27 -11.97
CA GLU A 205 -1.65 -8.57 -11.40
C GLU A 205 -0.65 -7.48 -11.77
N GLY A 206 -0.33 -6.65 -10.78
CA GLY A 206 0.83 -5.78 -10.82
C GLY A 206 2.07 -6.48 -10.27
N GLY A 207 3.25 -5.92 -10.53
CA GLY A 207 4.49 -6.34 -9.88
C GLY A 207 5.66 -6.45 -10.85
N ARG A 208 6.85 -6.70 -10.30
CA ARG A 208 8.06 -6.98 -11.09
C ARG A 208 7.99 -8.32 -11.84
N ALA A 209 7.23 -9.27 -11.28
CA ALA A 209 7.15 -10.64 -11.74
C ALA A 209 5.91 -10.97 -12.59
N SER A 210 5.04 -10.01 -12.92
CA SER A 210 3.90 -10.31 -13.78
C SER A 210 4.38 -10.62 -15.20
N GLN A 211 4.22 -11.89 -15.60
CA GLN A 211 4.45 -12.37 -16.97
C GLN A 211 3.27 -12.09 -17.90
N LEU A 212 2.19 -11.49 -17.39
CA LEU A 212 1.07 -11.10 -18.22
C LEU A 212 1.52 -9.97 -19.16
N PRO A 213 1.31 -10.11 -20.50
CA PRO A 213 1.41 -9.00 -21.42
C PRO A 213 0.30 -8.02 -21.04
N SER A 214 0.60 -7.13 -20.11
CA SER A 214 -0.35 -6.11 -19.67
C SER A 214 -0.64 -5.21 -20.87
N PRO A 215 -1.90 -5.10 -21.35
CA PRO A 215 -2.26 -4.07 -22.32
C PRO A 215 -2.07 -2.65 -21.77
N LEU A 216 -1.79 -2.51 -20.47
CA LEU A 216 -1.39 -1.25 -19.84
C LEU A 216 0.13 -1.03 -19.84
N LYS A 217 0.96 -2.04 -20.11
CA LYS A 217 2.39 -1.85 -20.47
C LYS A 217 2.57 -1.65 -21.98
N VAL A 218 1.63 -2.13 -22.78
CA VAL A 218 1.65 -1.97 -24.24
C VAL A 218 0.23 -1.66 -24.70
N ALA A 219 -0.16 -0.39 -24.64
CA ALA A 219 -1.02 0.11 -25.69
C ALA A 219 -0.07 0.44 -26.85
N PRO A 220 0.14 -0.43 -27.86
CA PRO A 220 0.91 -0.08 -29.06
C PRO A 220 0.39 1.20 -29.73
N TYR A 221 -0.87 1.58 -29.45
CA TYR A 221 -1.48 2.84 -29.87
C TYR A 221 -0.91 4.10 -29.19
N MET A 222 -0.25 4.00 -28.03
CA MET A 222 0.39 5.18 -27.39
C MET A 222 1.81 5.45 -27.89
N ALA A 223 2.47 4.49 -28.57
CA ALA A 223 3.75 4.73 -29.23
C ALA A 223 3.59 5.63 -30.48
N VAL A 224 2.41 5.64 -31.10
CA VAL A 224 2.07 6.47 -32.27
C VAL A 224 1.98 7.95 -31.93
N PHE A 225 1.73 8.30 -30.67
CA PHE A 225 1.59 9.69 -30.21
C PHE A 225 2.83 10.21 -29.46
N GLN A 226 3.96 9.50 -29.46
CA GLN A 226 5.23 10.06 -28.97
C GLN A 226 5.88 10.88 -30.08
N PRO A 227 5.90 12.23 -29.99
CA PRO A 227 6.64 13.04 -30.95
C PRO A 227 8.13 12.87 -30.64
N GLY A 228 8.88 12.23 -31.54
CA GLY A 228 10.33 12.44 -31.60
C GLY A 228 11.29 11.29 -31.27
N ARG A 229 10.90 10.01 -31.33
CA ARG A 229 11.87 8.90 -31.13
C ARG A 229 12.32 8.14 -32.38
N TYR A 230 11.86 8.49 -33.57
CA TYR A 230 12.36 7.92 -34.82
C TYR A 230 12.80 8.99 -35.81
N SER A 231 13.97 9.57 -35.58
CA SER A 231 14.79 10.13 -36.67
C SER A 231 16.19 10.48 -36.17
N ARG A 232 17.05 9.46 -36.14
CA ARG A 232 18.43 9.57 -36.64
C ARG A 232 18.94 8.16 -36.94
N PRO A 233 19.12 7.78 -38.23
CA PRO A 233 19.84 6.56 -38.54
C PRO A 233 21.29 6.69 -38.05
N PRO A 234 21.94 5.59 -37.65
CA PRO A 234 23.33 5.63 -37.22
C PRO A 234 24.22 6.09 -38.37
N ALA A 235 25.14 7.01 -38.07
CA ALA A 235 26.16 7.44 -39.01
C ALA A 235 27.06 6.25 -39.38
N LEU A 236 27.14 5.96 -40.67
CA LEU A 236 28.16 5.09 -41.24
C LEU A 236 29.53 5.73 -41.01
N ASN A 237 30.28 5.21 -40.04
CA ASN A 237 31.69 5.56 -39.90
C ASN A 237 32.46 4.91 -41.06
N SER A 238 33.02 5.77 -41.91
CA SER A 238 33.93 5.41 -42.99
C SER A 238 35.23 4.82 -42.44
N LEU A 239 35.59 3.65 -42.96
CA LEU A 239 36.93 3.08 -42.88
C LEU A 239 37.91 3.97 -43.64
N ASN A 240 38.87 4.56 -42.92
CA ASN A 240 40.14 5.11 -43.41
C ASN A 240 41.15 4.84 -42.28
N GLY A 241 42.35 4.32 -42.46
CA GLY A 241 43.09 3.91 -43.64
C GLY A 241 44.43 3.33 -43.15
N PHE A 242 45.00 2.43 -43.94
CA PHE A 242 46.39 2.02 -43.84
C PHE A 242 47.31 3.21 -44.17
N HIS A 243 48.32 3.46 -43.34
CA HIS A 243 49.72 3.66 -43.73
C HIS A 243 50.62 3.68 -42.49
#